data_AF-A0AAW0KQX2-F1
#
_entry.id   AF-A0AAW0KQX2-F1
#
_cell.length_a   1.000
_cell.length_b   1.000
_cell.length_c   1.000
_cell.angle_alpha   90.00
_cell.angle_beta   90.00
_cell.angle_gamma   90.00
#
_symmetry.space_group_name_H-M   'P 1'
#
loop_
_entity.id
_entity.type
_entity.pdbx_description
1 polymer ?
#
loop_
_entity_poly.entity_id
_entity_poly.type
_entity_poly.pdbx_seq_one_letter_code
_entity_poly.pdbx_strand_id
1 'polypeptide(L)' 'MITGPAVKKVYRKATLCIHPDKVQQKGATLQQKYIAEKVFDLLKVLNESPIHLNNFIAL' A
#
# COMPACT_ATOMS: atom_id res chain seq x y z
N MET A 1 11.01 -8.11 18.14
CA MET A 1 9.65 -7.75 18.60
C MET A 1 8.98 -6.96 17.49
N ILE A 2 7.75 -7.32 17.09
CA ILE A 2 6.99 -6.55 16.09
C ILE A 2 6.29 -5.42 16.85
N THR A 3 6.82 -4.20 16.72
CA THR A 3 6.23 -3.02 17.36
C THR A 3 5.36 -2.28 16.36
N GLY A 4 4.33 -1.61 16.85
CA GLY A 4 3.44 -0.79 16.03
C GLY A 4 4.17 0.15 15.05
N PRO A 5 5.12 0.98 15.53
CA PRO A 5 5.88 1.88 14.66
C PRO A 5 6.70 1.16 13.57
N ALA A 6 7.16 -0.06 13.82
CA ALA A 6 7.86 -0.86 12.81
C ALA A 6 6.89 -1.33 11.72
N VAL A 7 5.68 -1.75 12.09
CA VAL A 7 4.61 -2.13 11.14
C VAL A 7 4.21 -0.93 10.27
N LYS A 8 4.04 0.25 10.87
CA LYS A 8 3.79 1.54 10.18
C LYS A 8 4.77 1.83 9.07
N LYS A 9 6.05 1.68 9.40
CA LYS A 9 7.15 1.95 8.47
C LYS A 9 7.14 0.97 7.30
N VAL A 10 6.91 -0.31 7.56
CA VAL A 10 6.85 -1.35 6.52
C VAL A 10 5.63 -1.15 5.64
N TYR A 11 4.47 -0.83 6.22
CA TYR A 11 3.24 -0.58 5.47
C TYR A 11 3.40 0.60 4.50
N ARG A 12 3.88 1.75 4.99
CA ARG A 12 4.18 2.91 4.14
C ARG A 12 5.15 2.59 3.01
N LYS A 13 6.18 1.80 3.29
CA LYS A 13 7.15 1.35 2.27
C LYS A 13 6.47 0.46 1.23
N ALA A 14 5.63 -0.47 1.65
CA ALA A 14 4.88 -1.35 0.75
C ALA A 14 3.95 -0.54 -0.16
N THR A 15 3.17 0.40 0.40
CA THR A 15 2.28 1.30 -0.36
C THR A 15 3.05 2.10 -1.41
N LEU A 16 4.22 2.65 -1.07
CA LEU A 16 5.06 3.37 -2.04
C LEU A 16 5.65 2.44 -3.11
N CYS A 17 6.01 1.22 -2.74
CA CYS A 17 6.62 0.27 -3.67
C CYS A 17 5.63 -0.23 -4.72
N ILE A 18 4.36 -0.40 -4.35
CA ILE A 18 3.28 -0.85 -5.24
C ILE A 18 2.51 0.31 -5.86
N HIS A 19 2.84 1.57 -5.54
CA HIS A 19 2.17 2.72 -6.16
C HIS A 19 2.46 2.74 -7.67
N PRO A 20 1.44 2.88 -8.53
CA PRO A 20 1.61 2.74 -9.98
C PRO A 20 2.62 3.73 -10.58
N ASP A 21 2.67 4.98 -10.10
CA ASP A 21 3.70 5.96 -10.48
C ASP A 21 5.13 5.50 -10.12
N LYS A 22 5.31 4.86 -8.96
CA LYS A 22 6.63 4.38 -8.50
C LYS A 22 7.05 3.10 -9.20
N VAL A 23 6.09 2.25 -9.56
CA VAL A 23 6.30 1.07 -10.40
C VAL A 23 6.70 1.52 -11.82
N GLN A 24 6.01 2.53 -12.38
CA GLN A 24 6.34 3.10 -13.68
C GLN A 24 7.74 3.74 -13.71
N GLN A 25 8.14 4.48 -12.69
CA GLN A 25 9.48 5.09 -12.56
C GLN A 25 10.61 4.04 -12.58
N LYS A 26 10.32 2.78 -12.26
CA LYS A 26 11.26 1.66 -12.30
C LYS A 26 11.28 0.91 -13.65
N GLY A 27 10.65 1.46 -14.68
CA GLY A 27 10.62 0.84 -16.02
C GLY A 27 9.62 -0.30 -16.15
N ALA A 28 8.56 -0.29 -15.35
CA ALA A 28 7.54 -1.34 -15.41
C ALA A 28 6.76 -1.36 -16.73
N THR A 29 6.32 -2.55 -17.12
CA THR A 29 5.46 -2.75 -18.29
C THR A 29 4.03 -2.25 -18.03
N LEU A 30 3.25 -2.04 -19.09
CA LEU A 30 1.83 -1.65 -18.99
C LEU A 30 1.03 -2.62 -18.11
N GLN A 31 1.29 -3.92 -18.22
CA GLN A 31 0.64 -4.95 -17.39
C GLN A 31 1.02 -4.80 -15.91
N GLN A 32 2.30 -4.55 -15.61
CA GLN A 32 2.75 -4.36 -14.23
C GLN A 32 2.16 -3.09 -13.60
N LYS A 33 2.04 -2.00 -14.38
CA LYS A 33 1.34 -0.79 -13.92
C LYS A 33 -0.14 -1.06 -13.64
N TYR A 34 -0.84 -1.77 -14.54
CA TYR A 34 -2.24 -2.13 -14.34
C TYR A 34 -2.45 -2.99 -13.08
N ILE A 35 -1.59 -3.99 -12.86
CA ILE A 35 -1.62 -4.81 -11.65
C ILE A 35 -1.36 -3.94 -10.41
N ALA A 36 -0.39 -3.03 -10.47
CA ALA A 36 -0.10 -2.09 -9.39
C ALA A 36 -1.31 -1.20 -9.05
N GLU A 37 -2.04 -0.69 -10.05
CA GLU A 37 -3.28 0.07 -9.84
C GLU A 37 -4.34 -0.76 -9.11
N LYS A 38 -4.60 -2.00 -9.56
CA LYS A 38 -5.59 -2.88 -8.91
C LYS A 38 -5.22 -3.26 -7.48
N VAL A 39 -3.95 -3.61 -7.24
CA VAL A 39 -3.47 -3.96 -5.91
C VAL A 39 -3.49 -2.75 -4.98
N PHE A 40 -3.14 -1.56 -5.48
CA PHE A 40 -3.19 -0.32 -4.70
C PHE A 40 -4.62 0.03 -4.27
N ASP A 41 -5.60 -0.10 -5.16
CA ASP A 41 -7.01 0.13 -4.84
C ASP A 41 -7.54 -0.87 -3.82
N LEU A 42 -7.16 -2.15 -3.91
CA LEU A 42 -7.52 -3.16 -2.91
C LEU A 42 -6.99 -2.80 -1.51
N LEU A 43 -5.74 -2.32 -1.42
CA LEU A 43 -5.17 -1.88 -0.15
C LEU A 43 -5.90 -0.65 0.43
N LYS A 44 -6.42 0.23 -0.40
CA LYS A 44 -7.26 1.36 0.06
C LYS A 44 -8.59 0.89 0.63
N VAL A 45 -9.29 -0.04 -0.03
CA VAL A 45 -10.60 -0.54 0.44
C VAL A 45 -10.48 -1.21 1.81
N LEU A 46 -9.38 -1.91 2.08
CA LEU A 46 -9.10 -2.47 3.40
C LEU A 46 -8.91 -1.38 4.47
N ASN A 47 -8.34 -0.22 4.11
CA ASN A 47 -8.11 0.89 5.04
C ASN A 47 -9.35 1.77 5.27
N GLU A 48 -10.19 1.94 4.25
CA GLU A 48 -11.38 2.83 4.28
C GLU A 48 -12.63 2.12 4.82
N SER A 49 -12.53 0.83 5.17
CA SER A 49 -13.66 0.10 5.74
C SER A 49 -14.05 0.68 7.12
N PRO A 50 -15.33 1.05 7.35
CA PRO A 50 -15.78 1.70 8.58
C PRO A 50 -15.65 0.82 9.83
N ILE A 51 -15.29 -0.45 9.66
CA ILE A 51 -15.04 -1.43 10.72
C ILE A 51 -13.65 -1.27 11.37
N HIS A 52 -12.75 -0.45 10.79
CA HIS A 52 -11.35 -0.34 11.25
C HIS A 52 -10.86 1.10 11.47
N LEU A 53 -11.70 1.97 12.06
CA LEU A 53 -11.34 3.39 12.24
C LEU A 53 -10.08 3.64 13.10
N ASN A 54 -9.55 2.68 13.87
CA ASN A 54 -8.51 3.02 14.87
C ASN A 54 -7.18 2.24 14.87
N ASN A 55 -6.98 1.17 14.09
CA ASN A 55 -5.79 0.32 14.35
C ASN A 55 -4.81 0.08 13.19
N PHE A 56 -5.13 0.42 11.93
CA PHE A 56 -4.18 0.19 10.83
C PHE A 56 -3.55 1.47 10.27
N ILE A 57 -4.20 2.63 10.46
CA ILE A 57 -3.72 3.94 9.97
C ILE A 57 -2.91 4.70 11.06
N ALA A 58 -3.07 4.30 12.34
CA ALA A 58 -2.26 4.76 13.47
C ALA A 58 -0.91 4.00 13.60
N LEU A 59 -0.81 2.83 12.95
CA LEU A 59 0.46 2.22 12.54
C LEU A 59 0.67 2.53 11.06
#